data_AF-A0A960ML07-F1
#
_entry.id   AF-A0A960ML07-F1
#
_cell.length_a   1.000
_cell.length_b   1.000
_cell.length_c   1.000
_cell.angle_alpha   90.00
_cell.angle_beta   90.00
_cell.angle_gamma   90.00
#
_symmetry.space_group_name_H-M   'P 1'
#
loop_
_entity.id
_entity.type
_entity.pdbx_description
1 polymer ?
#
loop_
_entity_poly.entity_id
_entity_poly.type
_entity_poly.pdbx_seq_one_letter_code
_entity_poly.pdbx_strand_id
1 'polypeptide(L)'
;MKPLLLVPLLFFLLMGCERPKGFTLKKITSHHTADPKWEVEQDLEKETLATYLQGPYTYLGSGNHTYAFESPDKKTVIKFFKQKHMRTSDFFLSSQAKKRREKERDDSFSSYKIAYEKLKEETGLLYLHLNKTSHLDTTLTLIDQEGRSLAVSLDDMEFYLQKKGVLALEYLEGLFQEKAYDKAILSVRSLLHLIATRNQKGLYDKDLQFFKNFAFVDGEPIEIDIGEFRNDVPIAPTYQELEAVSAELKQFIDKNAHEFSPIAHFVIDKDIESYR
;
A
#
# COMPACT_ATOMS: atom_id res chain seq x y z
N MET A 1 54.10 24.52 -37.47
CA MET A 1 54.41 23.32 -36.65
C MET A 1 53.42 23.27 -35.48
N LYS A 2 52.83 22.09 -35.25
CA LYS A 2 51.86 21.71 -34.20
C LYS A 2 52.40 21.96 -32.76
N PRO A 3 51.58 22.07 -31.69
CA PRO A 3 50.43 21.20 -31.35
C PRO A 3 49.11 21.96 -31.09
N LEU A 4 47.93 21.53 -31.56
CA LEU A 4 47.16 20.33 -31.21
C LEU A 4 47.01 20.12 -29.70
N LEU A 5 46.13 20.91 -29.07
CA LEU A 5 45.53 20.57 -27.77
C LEU A 5 44.16 19.95 -28.03
N LEU A 6 44.17 18.62 -28.13
CA LEU A 6 42.99 17.78 -28.04
C LEU A 6 42.69 17.53 -26.55
N VAL A 7 41.46 17.83 -26.13
CA VAL A 7 40.61 17.01 -25.22
C VAL A 7 41.03 17.02 -23.71
N PRO A 8 40.08 17.17 -22.75
CA PRO A 8 38.87 16.37 -22.74
C PRO A 8 37.54 17.10 -22.57
N LEU A 9 36.80 17.09 -23.69
CA LEU A 9 35.36 16.85 -23.75
C LEU A 9 35.04 15.38 -23.33
N LEU A 10 35.57 14.92 -22.18
CA LEU A 10 35.50 13.52 -21.73
C LEU A 10 35.04 13.38 -20.28
N PHE A 11 34.33 14.37 -19.74
CA PHE A 11 33.69 14.26 -18.42
C PHE A 11 32.15 14.14 -18.49
N PHE A 12 31.55 14.35 -19.66
CA PHE A 12 30.10 14.29 -19.84
C PHE A 12 29.57 12.97 -20.42
N LEU A 13 30.44 12.00 -20.74
CA LEU A 13 30.06 10.73 -21.38
C LEU A 13 30.12 9.49 -20.46
N LEU A 14 30.40 9.66 -19.16
CA LEU A 14 30.39 8.56 -18.17
C LEU A 14 29.41 8.79 -17.01
N MET A 15 28.28 9.45 -17.26
CA MET A 15 27.13 9.44 -16.33
C MET A 15 25.87 8.92 -17.01
N GLY A 16 26.02 7.85 -17.78
CA GLY A 16 24.99 6.82 -17.85
C GLY A 16 24.96 6.04 -16.52
N CYS A 17 24.76 6.73 -15.39
CA CYS A 17 24.34 6.04 -14.17
C CYS A 17 22.96 5.49 -14.48
N GLU A 18 22.91 4.23 -14.91
CA GLU A 18 21.68 3.46 -14.89
C GLU A 18 21.07 3.67 -13.50
N ARG A 19 19.93 4.37 -13.45
CA ARG A 19 19.24 4.54 -12.19
C ARG A 19 18.91 3.13 -11.70
N PRO A 20 19.35 2.71 -10.50
CA PRO A 20 19.03 1.39 -10.01
C PRO A 20 17.51 1.22 -10.06
N LYS A 21 17.09 0.28 -10.90
CA LYS A 21 15.70 -0.20 -10.96
C LYS A 21 15.43 -0.86 -9.61
N GLY A 22 14.29 -0.56 -8.99
CA GLY A 22 13.93 -1.13 -7.68
C GLY A 22 14.20 -0.20 -6.49
N PHE A 23 14.31 -0.77 -5.31
CA PHE A 23 14.47 -0.04 -4.05
C PHE A 23 15.91 0.40 -3.82
N THR A 24 16.06 1.53 -3.12
CA THR A 24 17.32 2.00 -2.53
C THR A 24 16.99 2.76 -1.26
N LEU A 25 17.84 2.75 -0.23
CA LEU A 25 17.61 3.48 1.02
C LEU A 25 17.27 4.96 0.80
N LYS A 26 17.98 5.62 -0.12
CA LYS A 26 17.71 7.02 -0.50
C LYS A 26 16.26 7.26 -0.96
N LYS A 27 15.50 6.27 -1.41
CA LYS A 27 14.12 6.48 -1.85
C LYS A 27 13.11 6.49 -0.70
N ILE A 28 13.49 6.04 0.50
CA ILE A 28 12.63 6.01 1.69
C ILE A 28 13.10 6.95 2.82
N THR A 29 14.36 7.38 2.82
CA THR A 29 14.86 8.34 3.82
C THR A 29 14.23 9.72 3.64
N SER A 30 13.91 10.43 4.71
CA SER A 30 13.45 11.82 4.66
C SER A 30 14.26 12.69 5.63
N HIS A 31 14.09 14.00 5.53
CA HIS A 31 14.55 14.97 6.53
C HIS A 31 13.36 15.80 7.03
N HIS A 32 12.17 15.18 7.06
CA HIS A 32 10.98 15.84 7.59
C HIS A 32 11.14 16.01 9.10
N THR A 33 10.77 17.17 9.61
CA THR A 33 10.64 17.40 11.05
C THR A 33 9.36 16.74 11.56
N ALA A 34 9.37 16.28 12.81
CA ALA A 34 8.14 15.83 13.46
C ALA A 34 7.10 16.96 13.48
N ASP A 35 5.84 16.60 13.24
CA ASP A 35 4.69 17.50 13.26
C ASP A 35 3.58 16.83 14.08
N PRO A 36 3.09 17.46 15.16
CA PRO A 36 2.06 16.89 16.03
C PRO A 36 0.79 16.45 15.29
N LYS A 37 0.47 17.04 14.13
CA LYS A 37 -0.71 16.64 13.37
C LYS A 37 -0.63 15.20 12.83
N TRP A 38 0.59 14.64 12.71
CA TRP A 38 0.85 13.27 12.28
C TRP A 38 1.03 12.29 13.43
N GLU A 39 0.92 12.73 14.68
CA GLU A 39 0.83 11.81 15.80
C GLU A 39 -0.46 11.01 15.71
N VAL A 40 -0.35 9.73 16.04
CA VAL A 40 -1.44 8.76 16.11
C VAL A 40 -1.33 8.01 17.43
N GLU A 41 -2.46 7.73 18.05
CA GLU A 41 -2.51 6.91 19.25
C GLU A 41 -2.23 5.45 18.87
N GLN A 42 -1.22 4.86 19.50
CA GLN A 42 -0.86 3.46 19.27
C GLN A 42 -1.65 2.60 20.26
N ASP A 43 -2.44 1.68 19.72
CA ASP A 43 -3.16 0.63 20.46
C ASP A 43 -2.38 -0.70 20.46
N LEU A 44 -1.27 -0.78 19.73
CA LEU A 44 -0.39 -1.94 19.73
C LEU A 44 0.65 -1.83 20.84
N GLU A 45 0.63 -2.77 21.79
CA GLU A 45 1.61 -2.86 22.86
C GLU A 45 3.04 -2.95 22.33
N LYS A 46 3.99 -2.29 23.01
CA LYS A 46 5.39 -2.19 22.58
C LYS A 46 6.05 -3.56 22.41
N GLU A 47 5.76 -4.50 23.30
CA GLU A 47 6.26 -5.86 23.25
C GLU A 47 5.71 -6.60 22.02
N THR A 48 4.46 -6.36 21.65
CA THR A 48 3.84 -6.95 20.45
C THR A 48 4.40 -6.32 19.17
N LEU A 49 4.66 -5.01 19.17
CA LEU A 49 5.36 -4.37 18.06
C LEU A 49 6.77 -4.97 17.86
N ALA A 50 7.50 -5.20 18.95
CA ALA A 50 8.82 -5.79 18.90
C ALA A 50 8.83 -7.21 18.31
N THR A 51 7.78 -8.01 18.54
CA THR A 51 7.68 -9.35 17.92
C THR A 51 7.44 -9.26 16.42
N TYR A 52 6.62 -8.33 15.94
CA TYR A 52 6.45 -8.11 14.50
C TYR A 52 7.76 -7.68 13.84
N LEU A 53 8.51 -6.77 14.48
CA LEU A 53 9.76 -6.24 13.94
C LEU A 53 10.97 -7.18 14.06
N GLN A 54 10.76 -8.44 14.45
CA GLN A 54 11.84 -9.40 14.64
C GLN A 54 12.32 -9.98 13.31
N GLY A 55 13.63 -9.88 13.08
CA GLY A 55 14.33 -10.52 11.97
C GLY A 55 14.39 -9.69 10.69
N PRO A 56 14.98 -10.24 9.62
CA PRO A 56 15.17 -9.53 8.36
C PRO A 56 13.90 -9.49 7.52
N TYR A 57 13.57 -8.30 7.01
CA TYR A 57 12.43 -8.07 6.13
C TYR A 57 12.86 -8.05 4.67
N THR A 58 12.25 -8.89 3.83
CA THR A 58 12.69 -9.08 2.44
C THR A 58 11.85 -8.29 1.45
N TYR A 59 12.48 -7.63 0.48
CA TYR A 59 11.81 -6.83 -0.53
C TYR A 59 10.73 -7.65 -1.25
N LEU A 60 9.48 -7.20 -1.11
CA LEU A 60 8.31 -7.83 -1.72
C LEU A 60 7.93 -7.11 -3.02
N GLY A 61 8.03 -5.78 -3.03
CA GLY A 61 7.60 -5.01 -4.19
C GLY A 61 7.46 -3.52 -3.93
N SER A 62 6.81 -2.85 -4.87
CA SER A 62 6.61 -1.40 -4.83
C SER A 62 5.24 -1.02 -5.37
N GLY A 63 4.48 -0.25 -4.58
CA GLY A 63 3.26 0.42 -5.01
C GLY A 63 3.53 1.87 -5.45
N ASN A 64 2.49 2.68 -5.62
CA ASN A 64 2.66 4.09 -6.03
C ASN A 64 3.37 4.91 -4.96
N HIS A 65 2.97 4.74 -3.69
CA HIS A 65 3.46 5.55 -2.57
C HIS A 65 4.47 4.84 -1.68
N THR A 66 4.63 3.52 -1.79
CA THR A 66 5.42 2.74 -0.82
C THR A 66 6.33 1.69 -1.45
N TYR A 67 7.33 1.27 -0.67
CA TYR A 67 8.09 0.03 -0.88
C TYR A 67 7.71 -0.96 0.22
N ALA A 68 7.40 -2.20 -0.18
CA ALA A 68 6.92 -3.24 0.70
C ALA A 68 8.02 -4.27 0.96
N PHE A 69 8.16 -4.69 2.22
CA PHE A 69 9.06 -5.76 2.64
C PHE A 69 8.27 -6.75 3.49
N GLU A 70 8.41 -8.03 3.18
CA GLU A 70 7.75 -9.15 3.84
C GLU A 70 8.53 -9.59 5.08
N SER A 71 7.81 -9.91 6.16
CA SER A 71 8.38 -10.47 7.39
C SER A 71 8.90 -11.91 7.19
N PRO A 72 9.81 -12.40 8.05
CA PRO A 72 10.30 -13.78 7.98
C PRO A 72 9.19 -14.85 8.05
N ASP A 73 8.14 -14.59 8.83
CA ASP A 73 6.99 -15.50 8.99
C ASP A 73 5.94 -15.38 7.88
N LYS A 74 6.14 -14.44 6.94
CA LYS A 74 5.23 -14.14 5.81
C LYS A 74 3.82 -13.70 6.20
N LYS A 75 3.60 -13.31 7.46
CA LYS A 75 2.30 -12.89 7.97
C LYS A 75 2.10 -11.38 7.98
N THR A 76 3.18 -10.61 7.90
CA THR A 76 3.12 -9.14 7.88
C THR A 76 4.00 -8.55 6.80
N VAL A 77 3.70 -7.29 6.47
CA VAL A 77 4.50 -6.46 5.58
C VAL A 77 4.80 -5.16 6.31
N ILE A 78 6.06 -4.74 6.28
CA ILE A 78 6.43 -3.36 6.60
C ILE A 78 6.52 -2.57 5.30
N LYS A 79 5.89 -1.40 5.27
CA LYS A 79 5.85 -0.54 4.09
C LYS A 79 6.43 0.82 4.42
N PHE A 80 7.40 1.25 3.63
CA PHE A 80 8.09 2.54 3.78
C PHE A 80 7.62 3.53 2.71
N PHE A 81 7.35 4.76 3.11
CA PHE A 81 6.89 5.81 2.19
C PHE A 81 7.98 6.23 1.20
N LYS A 82 7.60 6.40 -0.06
CA LYS A 82 8.47 6.89 -1.13
C LYS A 82 8.64 8.40 -1.02
N GLN A 83 9.88 8.81 -0.85
CA GLN A 83 10.22 10.20 -0.59
C GLN A 83 10.47 11.01 -1.86
N LYS A 84 10.53 10.37 -3.04
CA LYS A 84 10.80 11.03 -4.34
C LYS A 84 9.85 12.21 -4.63
N HIS A 85 8.58 12.06 -4.29
CA HIS A 85 7.53 13.05 -4.56
C HIS A 85 7.20 13.91 -3.34
N MET A 86 7.80 13.64 -2.18
CA MET A 86 7.53 14.32 -0.90
C MET A 86 8.71 15.17 -0.39
N ARG A 87 9.94 14.90 -0.86
CA ARG A 87 11.15 15.62 -0.43
C ARG A 87 11.18 17.07 -0.90
N THR A 88 11.42 17.97 0.03
CA THR A 88 11.51 19.42 -0.19
C THR A 88 12.93 19.97 -0.14
N SER A 89 13.91 19.14 0.23
CA SER A 89 15.30 19.52 0.50
C SER A 89 16.18 19.72 -0.74
N ASP A 90 15.62 19.58 -1.96
CA ASP A 90 16.37 19.84 -3.19
C ASP A 90 16.50 21.35 -3.42
N PHE A 91 17.74 21.87 -3.42
CA PHE A 91 18.06 23.29 -3.57
C PHE A 91 17.55 23.91 -4.90
N PHE A 92 17.32 23.08 -5.91
CA PHE A 92 16.82 23.51 -7.23
C PHE A 92 15.28 23.53 -7.34
N LEU A 93 14.55 23.21 -6.27
CA LEU A 93 13.09 23.24 -6.31
C LEU A 93 12.58 24.69 -6.24
N SER A 94 11.68 25.02 -7.15
CA SER A 94 10.88 26.25 -7.03
C SER A 94 9.99 26.18 -5.78
N SER A 95 9.61 27.34 -5.25
CA SER A 95 8.68 27.44 -4.12
C SER A 95 7.34 26.73 -4.41
N GLN A 96 6.83 26.82 -5.64
CA GLN A 96 5.62 26.11 -6.08
C GLN A 96 5.82 24.59 -6.08
N ALA A 97 6.97 24.11 -6.57
CA ALA A 97 7.28 22.68 -6.54
C ALA A 97 7.41 22.16 -5.10
N LYS A 98 8.02 22.94 -4.21
CA LYS A 98 8.12 22.63 -2.78
C LYS A 98 6.73 22.49 -2.15
N LYS A 99 5.85 23.48 -2.32
CA LYS A 99 4.47 23.45 -1.82
C LYS A 99 3.68 22.26 -2.36
N ARG A 100 3.85 21.92 -3.63
CA ARG A 100 3.18 20.74 -4.23
C ARG A 100 3.64 19.43 -3.58
N ARG A 101 4.95 19.28 -3.30
CA ARG A 101 5.49 18.08 -2.64
C ARG A 101 5.08 17.99 -1.16
N GLU A 102 4.99 19.13 -0.47
CA GLU A 102 4.45 19.21 0.89
C GLU A 102 2.99 18.79 0.91
N LYS A 103 2.19 19.28 -0.05
CA LYS A 103 0.79 18.86 -0.20
C LYS A 103 0.67 17.36 -0.47
N GLU A 104 1.47 16.80 -1.38
CA GLU A 104 1.47 15.36 -1.69
C GLU A 104 1.76 14.51 -0.45
N ARG A 105 2.74 14.92 0.36
CA ARG A 105 3.05 14.28 1.65
C ARG A 105 1.87 14.36 2.59
N ASP A 106 1.32 15.57 2.76
CA ASP A 106 0.25 15.82 3.72
C ASP A 106 -1.04 15.07 3.33
N ASP A 107 -1.37 15.00 2.05
CA ASP A 107 -2.50 14.22 1.54
C ASP A 107 -2.29 12.73 1.79
N SER A 108 -1.09 12.21 1.50
CA SER A 108 -0.74 10.81 1.76
C SER A 108 -0.83 10.49 3.25
N PHE A 109 -0.16 11.27 4.11
CA PHE A 109 -0.13 11.02 5.55
C PHE A 109 -1.52 11.12 6.17
N SER A 110 -2.34 12.08 5.71
CA SER A 110 -3.74 12.18 6.14
C SER A 110 -4.53 10.93 5.79
N SER A 111 -4.34 10.38 4.57
CA SER A 111 -5.05 9.18 4.12
C SER A 111 -4.71 7.97 4.97
N TYR A 112 -3.42 7.75 5.26
CA TYR A 112 -2.98 6.65 6.12
C TYR A 112 -3.40 6.82 7.58
N LYS A 113 -3.40 8.05 8.09
CA LYS A 113 -3.92 8.34 9.43
C LYS A 113 -5.42 8.01 9.52
N ILE A 114 -6.22 8.44 8.54
CA ILE A 114 -7.63 8.08 8.45
C ILE A 114 -7.82 6.56 8.39
N ALA A 115 -7.04 5.86 7.56
CA ALA A 115 -7.10 4.42 7.45
C ALA A 115 -6.80 3.74 8.79
N TYR A 116 -5.77 4.21 9.51
CA TYR A 116 -5.40 3.67 10.81
C TYR A 116 -6.47 3.92 11.88
N GLU A 117 -7.05 5.11 11.91
CA GLU A 117 -8.02 5.50 12.94
C GLU A 117 -9.44 4.97 12.68
N LYS A 118 -9.83 4.78 11.41
CA LYS A 118 -11.21 4.48 11.02
C LYS A 118 -11.41 3.18 10.25
N LEU A 119 -10.35 2.64 9.66
CA LEU A 119 -10.39 1.47 8.78
C LEU A 119 -9.35 0.41 9.17
N LYS A 120 -8.96 0.35 10.45
CA LYS A 120 -7.85 -0.51 10.88
C LYS A 120 -8.11 -1.98 10.55
N GLU A 121 -9.34 -2.44 10.76
CA GLU A 121 -9.77 -3.80 10.46
C GLU A 121 -9.82 -4.04 8.95
N GLU A 122 -10.45 -3.13 8.20
CA GLU A 122 -10.63 -3.23 6.76
C GLU A 122 -9.31 -3.13 5.98
N THR A 123 -8.30 -2.44 6.52
CA THR A 123 -6.98 -2.32 5.88
C THR A 123 -5.96 -3.29 6.46
N GLY A 124 -6.28 -3.98 7.56
CA GLY A 124 -5.32 -4.82 8.28
C GLY A 124 -4.10 -4.06 8.79
N LEU A 125 -4.19 -2.74 8.99
CA LEU A 125 -3.12 -1.95 9.57
C LEU A 125 -2.86 -2.39 11.02
N LEU A 126 -1.59 -2.55 11.36
CA LEU A 126 -1.16 -2.98 12.70
C LEU A 126 -0.51 -1.85 13.48
N TYR A 127 0.26 -1.01 12.77
CA TYR A 127 1.06 0.07 13.35
C TYR A 127 1.30 1.16 12.30
N LEU A 128 1.32 2.43 12.70
CA LEU A 128 1.57 3.56 11.79
C LEU A 128 2.55 4.55 12.42
N HIS A 129 3.65 4.84 11.72
CA HIS A 129 4.71 5.74 12.16
C HIS A 129 4.99 6.80 11.09
N LEU A 130 4.50 8.02 11.31
CA LEU A 130 4.61 9.13 10.34
C LEU A 130 5.58 10.23 10.79
N ASN A 131 6.02 10.20 12.05
CA ASN A 131 6.94 11.17 12.63
C ASN A 131 8.29 10.53 12.91
N LYS A 132 9.36 11.32 12.87
CA LYS A 132 10.65 10.89 13.42
C LYS A 132 10.57 10.86 14.94
N THR A 133 11.20 9.86 15.54
CA THR A 133 11.17 9.64 16.99
C THR A 133 12.57 9.37 17.52
N SER A 134 12.68 9.00 18.80
CA SER A 134 13.94 8.60 19.43
C SER A 134 13.71 7.54 20.51
N HIS A 135 12.56 6.88 20.48
CA HIS A 135 12.07 6.03 21.56
C HIS A 135 11.61 4.64 21.08
N LEU A 136 11.56 4.42 19.76
CA LEU A 136 11.41 3.08 19.21
C LEU A 136 12.68 2.27 19.47
N ASP A 137 13.85 2.90 19.35
CA ASP A 137 15.18 2.30 19.57
C ASP A 137 15.33 0.96 18.84
N THR A 138 14.84 0.92 17.60
CA THR A 138 14.74 -0.30 16.81
C THR A 138 15.46 -0.13 15.49
N THR A 139 16.47 -0.98 15.27
CA THR A 139 17.14 -1.11 13.96
C THR A 139 16.61 -2.34 13.24
N LEU A 140 15.98 -2.12 12.09
CA LEU A 140 15.46 -3.19 11.24
C LEU A 140 16.47 -3.55 10.15
N THR A 141 16.58 -4.85 9.85
CA THR A 141 17.35 -5.33 8.69
C THR A 141 16.42 -5.50 7.49
N LEU A 142 16.70 -4.81 6.39
CA LEU A 142 16.01 -4.95 5.12
C LEU A 142 16.88 -5.71 4.12
N ILE A 143 16.31 -6.69 3.42
CA ILE A 143 16.94 -7.38 2.29
C ILE A 143 16.35 -6.80 1.01
N ASP A 144 17.17 -6.19 0.16
CA ASP A 144 16.70 -5.57 -1.08
C ASP A 144 16.42 -6.59 -2.21
N GLN A 145 15.97 -6.09 -3.37
CA GLN A 145 15.69 -6.93 -4.54
C GLN A 145 16.91 -7.71 -5.10
N GLU A 146 18.13 -7.34 -4.70
CA GLU A 146 19.38 -8.01 -5.10
C GLU A 146 19.91 -8.93 -3.97
N GLY A 147 19.15 -9.10 -2.89
CA GLY A 147 19.55 -9.91 -1.73
C GLY A 147 20.52 -9.20 -0.77
N ARG A 148 20.76 -7.89 -0.94
CA ARG A 148 21.69 -7.15 -0.08
C ARG A 148 21.00 -6.73 1.21
N SER A 149 21.73 -6.89 2.32
CA SER A 149 21.28 -6.48 3.64
C SER A 149 21.57 -5.00 3.92
N LEU A 150 20.57 -4.29 4.43
CA LEU A 150 20.61 -2.87 4.77
C LEU A 150 20.02 -2.68 6.17
N ALA A 151 20.76 -2.06 7.08
CA ALA A 151 20.25 -1.69 8.41
C ALA A 151 19.57 -0.31 8.36
N VAL A 152 18.39 -0.20 8.95
CA VAL A 152 17.64 1.07 9.05
C VAL A 152 17.14 1.29 10.47
N SER A 153 17.42 2.47 11.03
CA SER A 153 16.79 2.92 12.27
C SER A 153 15.33 3.28 11.99
N LEU A 154 14.38 2.70 12.72
CA LEU A 154 12.95 2.96 12.53
C LEU A 154 12.51 4.31 13.10
N ASP A 155 13.21 4.83 14.11
CA ASP A 155 13.04 6.19 14.60
C ASP A 155 13.24 7.23 13.48
N ASP A 156 14.06 6.90 12.48
CA ASP A 156 14.41 7.76 11.35
C ASP A 156 13.54 7.54 10.11
N MET A 157 12.44 6.77 10.18
CA MET A 157 11.67 6.35 9.00
C MET A 157 10.17 6.61 9.16
N GLU A 158 9.52 7.00 8.07
CA GLU A 158 8.06 6.92 7.98
C GLU A 158 7.66 5.57 7.40
N PHE A 159 6.87 4.81 8.15
CA PHE A 159 6.48 3.45 7.78
C PHE A 159 5.16 3.04 8.44
N TYR A 160 4.64 1.89 8.01
CA TYR A 160 3.55 1.21 8.69
C TYR A 160 3.71 -0.30 8.58
N LEU A 161 3.09 -1.01 9.53
CA LEU A 161 2.93 -2.46 9.49
C LEU A 161 1.51 -2.80 9.08
N GLN A 162 1.38 -3.83 8.26
CA GLN A 162 0.10 -4.32 7.77
C GLN A 162 0.12 -5.85 7.74
N LYS A 163 -1.04 -6.47 7.97
CA LYS A 163 -1.23 -7.90 7.74
C LYS A 163 -0.92 -8.23 6.28
N LYS A 164 -0.29 -9.38 6.04
CA LYS A 164 -0.06 -9.92 4.69
C LYS A 164 -1.15 -10.92 4.36
N GLY A 165 -1.90 -10.64 3.31
CA GLY A 165 -2.89 -11.56 2.75
C GLY A 165 -2.46 -12.20 1.43
N VAL A 166 -3.27 -13.15 0.98
CA VAL A 166 -3.25 -13.69 -0.39
C VAL A 166 -4.06 -12.76 -1.28
N LEU A 167 -3.57 -12.37 -2.46
CA LEU A 167 -4.31 -11.45 -3.34
C LEU A 167 -5.70 -12.01 -3.66
N ALA A 168 -6.71 -11.13 -3.74
CA ALA A 168 -8.11 -11.54 -3.85
C ALA A 168 -8.37 -12.53 -5.00
N LEU A 169 -7.78 -12.29 -6.18
CA LEU A 169 -7.93 -13.20 -7.32
C LEU A 169 -7.25 -14.54 -7.12
N GLU A 170 -6.04 -14.56 -6.56
CA GLU A 170 -5.31 -15.79 -6.26
C GLU A 170 -6.08 -16.64 -5.25
N TYR A 171 -6.63 -15.99 -4.21
CA TYR A 171 -7.46 -16.64 -3.20
C TYR A 171 -8.74 -17.24 -3.80
N LEU A 172 -9.48 -16.48 -4.60
CA LEU A 172 -10.70 -16.95 -5.28
C LEU A 172 -10.39 -18.06 -6.30
N GLU A 173 -9.30 -17.94 -7.06
CA GLU A 173 -8.86 -18.98 -8.00
C GLU A 173 -8.58 -20.30 -7.28
N GLY A 174 -7.90 -20.26 -6.13
CA GLY A 174 -7.68 -21.43 -5.28
C GLY A 174 -9.00 -22.10 -4.87
N LEU A 175 -9.99 -21.31 -4.43
CA LEU A 175 -11.32 -21.83 -4.08
C LEU A 175 -12.05 -22.46 -5.27
N PHE A 176 -11.92 -21.88 -6.46
CA PHE A 176 -12.51 -22.45 -7.68
C PHE A 176 -11.85 -23.77 -8.10
N GLN A 177 -10.53 -23.86 -8.01
CA GLN A 177 -9.78 -25.08 -8.29
C GLN A 177 -10.15 -26.21 -7.32
N GLU A 178 -10.38 -25.87 -6.05
CA GLU A 178 -10.85 -26.80 -5.01
C GLU A 178 -12.36 -27.10 -5.10
N LYS A 179 -13.10 -26.46 -6.02
CA LYS A 179 -14.57 -26.49 -6.12
C LYS A 179 -15.27 -26.13 -4.80
N ALA A 180 -14.65 -25.31 -3.98
CA ALA A 180 -15.17 -24.83 -2.70
C ALA A 180 -16.15 -23.66 -2.90
N TYR A 181 -17.18 -23.85 -3.73
CA TYR A 181 -18.06 -22.78 -4.19
C TYR A 181 -18.82 -22.06 -3.08
N ASP A 182 -19.21 -22.78 -2.01
CA ASP A 182 -19.85 -22.15 -0.86
C ASP A 182 -18.95 -21.09 -0.22
N LYS A 183 -17.66 -21.42 -0.04
CA LYS A 183 -16.66 -20.47 0.47
C LYS A 183 -16.43 -19.33 -0.53
N ALA A 184 -16.38 -19.64 -1.82
CA ALA A 184 -16.14 -18.64 -2.84
C ALA A 184 -17.27 -17.60 -2.91
N ILE A 185 -18.53 -18.03 -2.76
CA ILE A 185 -19.67 -17.10 -2.60
C ILE A 185 -19.42 -16.20 -1.39
N LEU A 186 -19.17 -16.78 -0.21
CA LEU A 186 -18.98 -16.00 1.01
C LEU A 186 -17.84 -14.97 0.87
N SER A 187 -16.73 -15.35 0.24
CA SER A 187 -15.59 -14.47 -0.02
C SER A 187 -15.90 -13.35 -1.01
N VAL A 188 -16.67 -13.61 -2.07
CA VAL A 188 -17.13 -12.56 -2.99
C VAL A 188 -18.04 -11.56 -2.26
N ARG A 189 -18.96 -12.06 -1.43
CA ARG A 189 -19.88 -11.21 -0.66
C ARG A 189 -19.12 -10.35 0.35
N SER A 190 -18.15 -10.91 1.06
CA SER A 190 -17.34 -10.16 2.02
C SER A 190 -16.49 -9.09 1.35
N LEU A 191 -15.95 -9.34 0.14
CA LEU A 191 -15.25 -8.30 -0.64
C LEU A 191 -16.15 -7.12 -0.99
N LEU A 192 -17.36 -7.38 -1.50
CA LEU A 192 -18.33 -6.33 -1.81
C LEU A 192 -18.73 -5.57 -0.53
N HIS A 193 -18.92 -6.29 0.58
CA HIS A 193 -19.26 -5.69 1.86
C HIS A 193 -18.12 -4.82 2.44
N LEU A 194 -16.86 -5.21 2.26
CA LEU A 194 -15.69 -4.42 2.64
C LEU A 194 -15.72 -3.05 1.96
N ILE A 195 -15.91 -3.03 0.63
CA ILE A 195 -16.01 -1.79 -0.16
C ILE A 195 -17.19 -0.94 0.30
N ALA A 196 -18.35 -1.57 0.50
CA ALA A 196 -19.53 -0.86 0.96
C ALA A 196 -19.32 -0.21 2.34
N THR A 197 -18.70 -0.94 3.27
CA THR A 197 -18.37 -0.44 4.62
C THR A 197 -17.41 0.75 4.55
N ARG A 198 -16.37 0.68 3.71
CA ARG A 198 -15.44 1.79 3.46
C ARG A 198 -16.18 3.04 2.96
N ASN A 199 -17.06 2.85 1.97
CA ASN A 199 -17.84 3.92 1.37
C ASN A 199 -18.85 4.54 2.35
N GLN A 200 -19.49 3.72 3.19
CA GLN A 200 -20.39 4.16 4.26
C GLN A 200 -19.67 5.01 5.32
N LYS A 201 -18.36 4.81 5.51
CA LYS A 201 -17.50 5.65 6.34
C LYS A 201 -17.07 6.96 5.65
N GLY A 202 -17.58 7.22 4.44
CA GLY A 202 -17.29 8.43 3.65
C GLY A 202 -15.96 8.38 2.91
N LEU A 203 -15.37 7.20 2.76
CA LEU A 203 -14.04 7.00 2.19
C LEU A 203 -14.17 6.34 0.82
N TYR A 204 -13.74 7.04 -0.22
CA TYR A 204 -13.92 6.66 -1.62
C TYR A 204 -12.59 6.64 -2.35
N ASP A 205 -12.36 5.60 -3.15
CA ASP A 205 -11.22 5.49 -4.06
C ASP A 205 -11.66 5.70 -5.51
N LYS A 206 -10.99 6.63 -6.21
CA LYS A 206 -11.26 6.95 -7.61
C LYS A 206 -10.63 5.95 -8.58
N ASP A 207 -9.56 5.29 -8.17
CA ASP A 207 -8.74 4.42 -9.02
C ASP A 207 -8.89 2.96 -8.56
N LEU A 208 -10.05 2.38 -8.87
CA LEU A 208 -10.39 1.01 -8.52
C LEU A 208 -9.61 0.01 -9.38
N GLN A 209 -8.33 -0.20 -9.05
CA GLN A 209 -7.62 -1.41 -9.47
C GLN A 209 -7.97 -2.54 -8.50
N PHE A 210 -9.26 -2.90 -8.45
CA PHE A 210 -9.85 -3.81 -7.48
C PHE A 210 -8.95 -5.04 -7.25
N PHE A 211 -8.56 -5.73 -8.31
CA PHE A 211 -7.79 -6.97 -8.22
C PHE A 211 -6.39 -6.86 -7.59
N LYS A 212 -5.81 -5.66 -7.52
CA LYS A 212 -4.48 -5.44 -6.93
C LYS A 212 -4.53 -4.86 -5.52
N ASN A 213 -5.68 -4.30 -5.15
CA ASN A 213 -5.82 -3.52 -3.93
C ASN A 213 -6.44 -4.32 -2.80
N PHE A 214 -6.96 -5.54 -3.06
CA PHE A 214 -7.55 -6.39 -2.04
C PHE A 214 -6.81 -7.73 -1.86
N ALA A 215 -6.79 -8.21 -0.62
CA ALA A 215 -6.23 -9.50 -0.24
C ALA A 215 -7.10 -10.17 0.83
N PHE A 216 -6.92 -11.46 1.05
CA PHE A 216 -7.54 -12.21 2.15
C PHE A 216 -6.53 -12.59 3.21
N VAL A 217 -6.90 -12.39 4.48
CA VAL A 217 -6.17 -12.86 5.66
C VAL A 217 -7.13 -13.72 6.48
N ASP A 218 -6.77 -14.98 6.69
CA ASP A 218 -7.59 -15.93 7.47
C ASP A 218 -9.06 -16.04 6.99
N GLY A 219 -9.30 -15.84 5.69
CA GLY A 219 -10.63 -15.90 5.07
C GLY A 219 -11.38 -14.57 5.03
N GLU A 220 -10.87 -13.52 5.67
CA GLU A 220 -11.46 -12.18 5.67
C GLU A 220 -10.74 -11.24 4.69
N PRO A 221 -11.47 -10.43 3.92
CA PRO A 221 -10.87 -9.52 2.96
C PRO A 221 -10.33 -8.27 3.66
N ILE A 222 -9.21 -7.74 3.15
CA ILE A 222 -8.61 -6.47 3.53
C ILE A 222 -8.19 -5.67 2.30
N GLU A 223 -8.18 -4.35 2.43
CA GLU A 223 -7.65 -3.38 1.46
C GLU A 223 -6.16 -3.12 1.75
N ILE A 224 -5.30 -3.57 0.84
CA ILE A 224 -3.84 -3.53 1.00
C ILE A 224 -3.17 -2.31 0.38
N ASP A 225 -3.86 -1.56 -0.48
CA ASP A 225 -3.41 -0.27 -1.00
C ASP A 225 -4.35 0.83 -0.51
N ILE A 226 -3.81 1.74 0.30
CA ILE A 226 -4.58 2.84 0.88
C ILE A 226 -4.55 3.99 -0.11
N GLY A 227 -5.69 4.26 -0.73
CA GLY A 227 -5.89 5.35 -1.67
C GLY A 227 -5.94 6.74 -1.02
N GLU A 228 -6.32 7.75 -1.81
CA GLU A 228 -6.49 9.14 -1.34
C GLU A 228 -7.79 9.31 -0.53
N PHE A 229 -7.76 8.89 0.73
CA PHE A 229 -8.88 9.07 1.64
C PHE A 229 -9.02 10.53 2.10
N ARG A 230 -10.23 11.07 1.99
CA ARG A 230 -10.57 12.43 2.43
C ARG A 230 -11.89 12.43 3.19
N ASN A 231 -11.98 13.25 4.25
CA ASN A 231 -13.13 13.29 5.15
C ASN A 231 -14.32 14.13 4.63
N ASP A 232 -14.27 14.64 3.39
CA ASP A 232 -15.14 15.70 2.87
C ASP A 232 -16.02 15.28 1.69
N VAL A 233 -16.15 13.99 1.39
CA VAL A 233 -17.07 13.50 0.34
C VAL A 233 -18.47 13.32 0.95
N PRO A 234 -19.48 14.11 0.53
CA PRO A 234 -20.78 14.17 1.24
C PRO A 234 -21.56 12.86 1.19
N ILE A 235 -21.41 12.07 0.11
CA ILE A 235 -22.00 10.74 -0.10
C ILE A 235 -21.08 9.98 -1.06
N ALA A 236 -20.54 8.84 -0.63
CA ALA A 236 -19.79 7.96 -1.54
C ALA A 236 -20.75 7.30 -2.55
N PRO A 237 -20.38 7.16 -3.84
CA PRO A 237 -21.19 6.52 -4.86
C PRO A 237 -21.13 4.99 -4.73
N THR A 238 -21.57 4.47 -3.57
CA THR A 238 -21.38 3.07 -3.18
C THR A 238 -21.92 2.11 -4.22
N TYR A 239 -23.15 2.33 -4.69
CA TYR A 239 -23.74 1.47 -5.70
C TYR A 239 -22.95 1.47 -7.01
N GLN A 240 -22.52 2.63 -7.50
CA GLN A 240 -21.77 2.73 -8.76
C GLN A 240 -20.41 2.05 -8.69
N GLU A 241 -19.72 2.18 -7.56
CA GLU A 241 -18.46 1.49 -7.31
C GLU A 241 -18.66 -0.03 -7.22
N LEU A 242 -19.65 -0.48 -6.45
CA LEU A 242 -19.99 -1.89 -6.37
C LEU A 242 -20.39 -2.46 -7.74
N GLU A 243 -21.10 -1.70 -8.57
CA GLU A 243 -21.47 -2.09 -9.92
C GLU A 243 -20.21 -2.30 -10.79
N ALA A 244 -19.25 -1.37 -10.77
CA ALA A 244 -17.99 -1.50 -11.49
C ALA A 244 -17.18 -2.73 -11.04
N VAL A 245 -16.99 -2.88 -9.73
CA VAL A 245 -16.28 -4.03 -9.14
C VAL A 245 -17.00 -5.34 -9.44
N SER A 246 -18.33 -5.35 -9.38
CA SER A 246 -19.13 -6.55 -9.67
C SER A 246 -18.96 -7.01 -11.11
N ALA A 247 -18.86 -6.09 -12.07
CA ALA A 247 -18.65 -6.43 -13.48
C ALA A 247 -17.30 -7.14 -13.69
N GLU A 248 -16.25 -6.61 -13.05
CA GLU A 248 -14.92 -7.23 -13.06
C GLU A 248 -14.92 -8.62 -12.41
N LEU A 249 -15.54 -8.78 -11.24
CA LEU A 249 -15.67 -10.06 -10.55
C LEU A 249 -16.42 -11.11 -11.39
N LYS A 250 -17.54 -10.73 -12.01
CA LYS A 250 -18.32 -11.61 -12.89
C LYS A 250 -17.48 -12.10 -14.07
N GLN A 251 -16.75 -11.19 -14.73
CA GLN A 251 -15.85 -11.56 -15.83
C GLN A 251 -14.77 -12.54 -15.37
N PHE A 252 -14.20 -12.33 -14.18
CA PHE A 252 -13.22 -13.24 -13.60
C PHE A 252 -13.83 -14.62 -13.32
N ILE A 253 -15.04 -14.68 -12.77
CA ILE A 253 -15.75 -15.93 -12.46
C ILE A 253 -16.09 -16.69 -13.74
N ASP A 254 -16.63 -16.03 -14.77
CA ASP A 254 -16.95 -16.63 -16.07
C ASP A 254 -15.74 -17.31 -16.71
N LYS A 255 -14.56 -16.71 -16.56
CA LYS A 255 -13.33 -17.25 -17.10
C LYS A 255 -12.81 -18.47 -16.34
N ASN A 256 -12.96 -18.50 -15.01
CA ASN A 256 -12.26 -19.46 -14.16
C ASN A 256 -13.18 -20.54 -13.54
N ALA A 257 -14.50 -20.31 -13.54
CA ALA A 257 -15.48 -21.18 -12.90
C ALA A 257 -16.86 -21.10 -13.59
N HIS A 258 -16.89 -21.36 -14.91
CA HIS A 258 -18.10 -21.26 -15.73
C HIS A 258 -19.32 -22.01 -15.18
N GLU A 259 -19.13 -23.17 -14.54
CA GLU A 259 -20.23 -23.95 -13.92
C GLU A 259 -20.87 -23.23 -12.71
N PHE A 260 -20.11 -22.37 -12.05
CA PHE A 260 -20.50 -21.61 -10.86
C PHE A 260 -21.08 -20.22 -11.20
N SER A 261 -20.74 -19.67 -12.36
CA SER A 261 -21.15 -18.32 -12.80
C SER A 261 -22.63 -17.98 -12.59
N PRO A 262 -23.62 -18.82 -12.96
CA PRO A 262 -25.03 -18.43 -12.83
C PRO A 262 -25.44 -18.14 -11.39
N ILE A 263 -24.96 -18.93 -10.44
CA ILE A 263 -25.26 -18.76 -9.02
C ILE A 263 -24.51 -17.54 -8.48
N ALA A 264 -23.24 -17.41 -8.83
CA ALA A 264 -22.42 -16.28 -8.38
C ALA A 264 -22.98 -14.93 -8.86
N HIS A 265 -23.37 -14.83 -10.14
CA HIS A 265 -23.94 -13.62 -10.72
C HIS A 265 -25.24 -13.24 -10.01
N PHE A 266 -26.14 -14.20 -9.79
CA PHE A 266 -27.38 -13.97 -9.06
C PHE A 266 -27.12 -13.42 -7.65
N VAL A 267 -26.17 -13.99 -6.92
CA VAL A 267 -25.83 -13.53 -5.56
C VAL A 267 -25.22 -12.13 -5.60
N ILE A 268 -24.26 -11.89 -6.49
CA ILE A 268 -23.63 -10.57 -6.65
C ILE A 268 -24.68 -9.50 -6.96
N ASP A 269 -25.57 -9.75 -7.93
CA ASP A 269 -26.64 -8.83 -8.30
C ASP A 269 -27.58 -8.52 -7.13
N LYS A 270 -27.95 -9.55 -6.36
CA LYS A 270 -28.80 -9.38 -5.17
C LYS A 270 -28.12 -8.58 -4.08
N ASP A 271 -26.84 -8.81 -3.85
CA ASP A 271 -26.08 -8.09 -2.83
C ASP A 271 -25.89 -6.62 -3.19
N ILE A 272 -25.49 -6.29 -4.43
CA ILE A 272 -25.30 -4.88 -4.82
C ILE A 272 -26.63 -4.10 -4.84
N GLU A 273 -27.75 -4.74 -5.19
CA GLU A 273 -29.08 -4.12 -5.18
C GLU A 273 -29.48 -3.64 -3.77
N SER A 274 -28.98 -4.30 -2.72
CA SER A 274 -29.24 -3.90 -1.33
C SER A 274 -28.61 -2.56 -0.93
N TYR A 275 -27.73 -2.01 -1.77
CA TYR A 275 -27.06 -0.72 -1.57
C TYR A 275 -27.59 0.40 -2.50
N ARG A 276 -28.69 0.16 -3.23
CA ARG A 276 -29.44 1.21 -3.94
C ARG A 276 -30.30 2.02 -2.99
#